data_AF-A0A377AXA2-F1
#
_entry.id   AF-A0A377AXA2-F1
#
_cell.length_a   1.000
_cell.length_b   1.000
_cell.length_c   1.000
_cell.angle_alpha   90.00
_cell.angle_beta   90.00
_cell.angle_gamma   90.00
#
_symmetry.space_group_name_H-M   'P 1'
#
loop_
_entity.id
_entity.type
_entity.pdbx_description
1 polymer ?
#
loop_
_entity_poly.entity_id
_entity_poly.type
_entity_poly.pdbx_seq_one_letter_code
_entity_poly.pdbx_strand_id
1 'polypeptide(L)'
;MIEITATSEDAPAVIPKNMPLISDDQYPYMTMDVCRLVDGTGTVEVAQLEIQEVTYTVTAAKEFLEVVLSKALTAVCYKLEVFVTTDGKTTQWSSSTMFRLAGSKSQVYVEFYKPSEQLGVRFGDGLIGQIPPEGSTNYA
;
A
#
# COMPACT_ATOMS: atom_id res chain seq x y z
N MET A 1 10.68 19.52 -1.16
CA MET A 1 10.19 19.90 -2.51
C MET A 1 11.39 19.90 -3.44
N ILE A 2 11.24 19.35 -4.64
CA ILE A 2 12.26 19.36 -5.69
C ILE A 2 11.68 19.95 -6.96
N GLU A 3 12.54 20.40 -7.86
CA GLU A 3 12.20 20.78 -9.23
C GLU A 3 12.46 19.58 -10.15
N ILE A 4 11.53 19.33 -11.07
CA ILE A 4 11.65 18.36 -12.15
C ILE A 4 11.71 19.13 -13.46
N THR A 5 12.72 18.85 -14.27
CA THR A 5 12.92 19.45 -15.58
C THR A 5 12.91 18.35 -16.66
N ALA A 6 12.08 18.55 -17.68
CA ALA A 6 12.07 17.72 -18.88
C ALA A 6 13.37 17.95 -19.69
N THR A 7 14.06 16.86 -20.03
CA THR A 7 15.31 16.89 -20.81
C THR A 7 15.12 16.54 -22.28
N SER A 8 13.89 16.23 -22.71
CA SER A 8 13.54 15.91 -24.10
C SER A 8 12.13 16.40 -24.44
N GLU A 9 11.86 16.63 -25.73
CA GLU A 9 10.55 17.09 -26.22
C GLU A 9 9.45 16.03 -26.04
N ASP A 10 9.81 14.74 -25.96
CA ASP A 10 8.90 13.62 -25.73
C ASP A 10 8.61 13.37 -24.23
N ALA A 11 9.17 14.19 -23.33
CA ALA A 11 8.97 14.01 -21.89
C ALA A 11 7.48 14.14 -21.51
N PRO A 12 6.98 13.32 -20.57
CA PRO A 12 5.60 13.39 -20.15
C PRO A 12 5.32 14.73 -19.46
N ALA A 13 4.23 15.38 -19.84
CA ALA A 13 3.79 16.64 -19.22
C ALA A 13 3.32 16.48 -17.75
N VAL A 14 3.12 15.24 -17.29
CA VAL A 14 2.64 14.92 -15.95
C VAL A 14 3.44 13.76 -15.38
N ILE A 15 4.02 13.97 -14.21
CA ILE A 15 4.64 12.91 -13.40
C ILE A 15 3.62 12.48 -12.35
N PRO A 16 3.25 11.19 -12.29
CA PRO A 16 2.25 10.73 -11.35
C PRO A 16 2.73 10.83 -9.90
N LYS A 17 1.76 10.81 -8.99
CA LYS A 17 2.02 10.55 -7.57
C LYS A 17 2.59 9.14 -7.40
N ASN A 18 3.40 8.95 -6.36
CA ASN A 18 4.08 7.69 -6.03
C ASN A 18 5.10 7.23 -7.09
N MET A 19 5.61 8.15 -7.92
CA MET A 19 6.65 7.85 -8.89
C MET A 19 7.99 7.65 -8.15
N PRO A 20 8.68 6.52 -8.33
CA PRO A 20 9.99 6.30 -7.75
C PRO A 20 11.05 7.18 -8.43
N LEU A 21 11.96 7.71 -7.63
CA LEU A 21 13.09 8.56 -8.02
C LEU A 21 14.34 8.06 -7.28
N ILE A 22 15.51 8.29 -7.86
CA ILE A 22 16.80 7.92 -7.27
C ILE A 22 17.70 9.16 -7.29
N SER A 23 18.30 9.50 -6.15
CA SER A 23 19.28 10.60 -6.08
C SER A 23 20.65 10.19 -6.62
N ASP A 24 21.56 11.14 -6.83
CA ASP A 24 22.94 10.87 -7.23
C ASP A 24 23.67 9.92 -6.26
N ASP A 25 23.38 10.07 -4.96
CA ASP A 25 23.87 9.20 -3.87
C ASP A 25 23.14 7.85 -3.77
N GLN A 26 22.29 7.50 -4.74
CA GLN A 26 21.51 6.26 -4.82
C GLN A 26 20.47 6.07 -3.70
N TYR A 27 19.98 7.16 -3.09
CA TYR A 27 18.89 7.07 -2.14
C TYR A 27 17.53 7.05 -2.87
N PRO A 28 16.61 6.14 -2.49
CA PRO A 28 15.28 6.08 -3.09
C PRO A 28 14.40 7.21 -2.55
N TYR A 29 13.68 7.85 -3.46
CA TYR A 29 12.66 8.86 -3.16
C TYR A 29 11.39 8.55 -3.94
N MET A 30 10.30 9.18 -3.54
CA MET A 30 9.02 9.04 -4.18
C MET A 30 8.27 10.37 -4.24
N THR A 31 7.59 10.65 -5.36
CA THR A 31 6.71 11.82 -5.47
C THR A 31 5.50 11.67 -4.56
N MET A 32 5.20 12.70 -3.77
CA MET A 32 4.09 12.68 -2.81
C MET A 32 2.77 13.17 -3.41
N ASP A 33 2.84 13.80 -4.58
CA ASP A 33 1.70 14.26 -5.36
C ASP A 33 2.02 14.24 -6.87
N VAL A 34 1.01 14.53 -7.69
CA VAL A 34 1.15 14.68 -9.13
C VAL A 34 1.92 15.96 -9.45
N CYS A 35 3.03 15.84 -10.19
CA CYS A 35 3.75 16.99 -10.72
C CYS A 35 3.24 17.30 -12.14
N ARG A 36 2.84 18.55 -12.39
CA ARG A 36 2.48 19.02 -13.73
C ARG A 36 3.62 19.91 -14.23
N LEU A 37 4.14 19.59 -15.41
CA LEU A 37 5.17 20.39 -16.04
C LEU A 37 4.51 21.53 -16.85
N VAL A 38 4.94 22.75 -16.60
CA VAL A 38 4.61 23.95 -17.37
C VAL A 38 5.89 24.41 -18.04
N ASP A 39 5.88 24.53 -19.36
CA ASP A 39 7.06 24.87 -20.17
C ASP A 39 8.28 23.97 -19.87
N GLY A 40 8.02 22.68 -19.61
CA GLY A 40 9.06 21.67 -19.34
C GLY A 40 9.57 21.63 -17.90
N THR A 41 9.04 22.44 -16.98
CA THR A 41 9.46 22.46 -15.57
C THR A 41 8.29 22.35 -14.61
N GLY A 42 8.52 21.77 -13.43
CA GLY A 42 7.50 21.68 -12.39
C GLY A 42 8.12 21.37 -11.02
N THR A 43 7.41 21.71 -9.95
CA THR A 43 7.84 21.40 -8.59
C THR A 43 6.93 20.38 -7.94
N VAL A 44 7.49 19.51 -7.10
CA VAL A 44 6.72 18.50 -6.37
C VAL A 44 7.38 18.18 -5.04
N GLU A 45 6.56 17.82 -4.07
CA GLU A 45 7.06 17.26 -2.81
C GLU A 45 7.52 15.82 -3.03
N VAL A 46 8.67 15.47 -2.43
CA VAL A 46 9.20 14.12 -2.42
C VAL A 46 9.51 13.70 -0.99
N ALA A 47 9.35 12.42 -0.70
CA ALA A 47 9.78 11.81 0.54
C ALA A 47 10.73 10.64 0.25
N GLN A 48 11.63 10.36 1.19
CA GLN A 48 12.50 9.19 1.14
C GLN A 48 11.69 7.96 1.57
N LEU A 49 10.88 7.45 0.65
CA LEU A 49 9.99 6.31 0.83
C LEU A 49 10.07 5.42 -0.42
N GLU A 50 9.79 4.14 -0.22
CA GLU A 50 9.67 3.15 -1.28
C GLU A 50 8.40 2.33 -1.04
N ILE A 51 7.72 1.94 -2.13
CA ILE A 51 6.61 1.00 -2.07
C ILE A 51 7.18 -0.41 -2.14
N GLN A 52 6.97 -1.17 -1.08
CA GLN A 52 7.29 -2.60 -1.05
C GLN A 52 6.00 -3.40 -1.09
N GLU A 53 5.88 -4.31 -2.06
CA GLU A 53 4.73 -5.22 -2.13
C GLU A 53 5.01 -6.51 -1.34
N VAL A 54 4.10 -6.86 -0.42
CA VAL A 54 4.13 -8.16 0.28
C VAL A 54 2.93 -8.99 -0.14
N THR A 55 3.20 -10.15 -0.74
CA THR A 55 2.15 -11.05 -1.23
C THR A 55 1.84 -12.18 -0.24
N TYR A 56 0.56 -12.42 0.01
CA TYR A 56 0.06 -13.58 0.76
C TYR A 56 -1.04 -14.29 -0.02
N THR A 57 -0.87 -15.59 -0.26
CA THR A 57 -1.90 -16.43 -0.89
C THR A 57 -2.83 -17.00 0.18
N VAL A 58 -4.13 -16.73 0.06
CA VAL A 58 -5.15 -17.27 0.97
C VAL A 58 -5.43 -18.72 0.60
N THR A 59 -4.89 -19.65 1.39
CA THR A 59 -5.03 -21.10 1.14
C THR A 59 -6.35 -21.68 1.64
N ALA A 60 -7.07 -20.96 2.49
CA ALA A 60 -8.40 -21.32 2.97
C ALA A 60 -9.12 -20.07 3.49
N ALA A 61 -10.43 -19.96 3.26
CA ALA A 61 -11.25 -18.94 3.90
C ALA A 61 -11.26 -19.16 5.42
N LYS A 62 -10.67 -18.22 6.17
CA LYS A 62 -10.46 -18.35 7.61
C LYS A 62 -10.97 -17.12 8.35
N GLU A 63 -11.80 -17.34 9.37
CA GLU A 63 -12.21 -16.29 10.31
C GLU A 63 -10.98 -15.65 10.97
N PHE A 64 -10.94 -14.32 10.99
CA PHE A 64 -9.83 -13.55 11.55
C PHE A 64 -8.46 -13.97 10.98
N LEU A 65 -8.39 -14.17 9.66
CA LEU A 65 -7.11 -14.37 8.98
C LEU A 65 -6.14 -13.25 9.34
N GLU A 66 -4.93 -13.62 9.75
CA GLU A 66 -3.84 -12.70 10.08
C GLU A 66 -2.71 -12.85 9.07
N VAL A 67 -2.26 -11.72 8.53
CA VAL A 67 -1.04 -11.63 7.72
C VAL A 67 -0.07 -10.73 8.47
N VAL A 68 1.14 -11.22 8.71
CA VAL A 68 2.15 -10.56 9.55
C VAL A 68 3.35 -10.18 8.69
N LEU A 69 3.78 -8.93 8.78
CA LEU A 69 4.98 -8.46 8.10
C LEU A 69 6.25 -9.03 8.76
N SER A 70 7.34 -9.11 7.98
CA SER A 70 8.64 -9.42 8.57
C SER A 70 9.06 -8.34 9.56
N LYS A 71 9.94 -8.68 10.52
CA LYS A 71 10.49 -7.67 11.46
C LYS A 71 11.23 -6.55 10.72
N ALA A 72 11.96 -6.89 9.66
CA ALA A 72 12.68 -5.92 8.84
C ALA A 72 11.72 -4.90 8.21
N LEU A 73 10.63 -5.37 7.60
CA LEU A 73 9.61 -4.48 7.02
C LEU A 73 8.87 -3.69 8.09
N THR A 74 8.54 -4.32 9.22
CA THR A 74 7.88 -3.62 10.34
C THR A 74 8.72 -2.44 10.82
N ALA A 75 10.05 -2.59 10.91
CA ALA A 75 10.94 -1.56 11.43
C ALA A 75 10.99 -0.29 10.56
N VAL A 76 10.62 -0.38 9.28
CA VAL A 76 10.70 0.72 8.31
C VAL A 76 9.34 1.07 7.70
N CYS A 77 8.26 0.38 8.10
CA CYS A 77 6.93 0.59 7.55
C CYS A 77 6.34 1.92 8.04
N TYR A 78 6.09 2.84 7.10
CA TYR A 78 5.40 4.10 7.37
C TYR A 78 3.88 3.98 7.23
N LYS A 79 3.42 3.22 6.23
CA LYS A 79 2.01 3.04 5.87
C LYS A 79 1.80 1.66 5.26
N LEU A 80 0.64 1.07 5.53
CA LEU A 80 0.21 -0.21 4.97
C LEU A 80 -1.09 -0.01 4.17
N GLU A 81 -1.13 -0.48 2.94
CA GLU A 81 -2.32 -0.46 2.08
C GLU A 81 -2.66 -1.88 1.64
N VAL A 82 -3.83 -2.40 2.04
CA VAL A 82 -4.23 -3.77 1.72
C VAL A 82 -5.03 -3.83 0.44
N PHE A 83 -4.59 -4.67 -0.50
CA PHE A 83 -5.34 -5.00 -1.71
C PHE A 83 -5.64 -6.49 -1.76
N VAL A 84 -6.89 -6.84 -2.07
CA VAL A 84 -7.32 -8.24 -2.22
C VAL A 84 -7.72 -8.49 -3.66
N THR A 85 -7.12 -9.49 -4.28
CA THR A 85 -7.46 -9.92 -5.64
C THR A 85 -8.29 -11.18 -5.60
N THR A 86 -9.50 -11.13 -6.15
CA THR A 86 -10.42 -12.27 -6.29
C THR A 86 -10.90 -12.33 -7.73
N ASP A 87 -10.84 -13.50 -8.37
CA ASP A 87 -11.29 -13.71 -9.76
C ASP A 87 -10.70 -12.67 -10.75
N GLY A 88 -9.43 -12.33 -10.58
CA GLY A 88 -8.72 -11.34 -11.41
C GLY A 88 -9.08 -9.87 -11.12
N LYS A 89 -9.97 -9.60 -10.16
CA LYS A 89 -10.33 -8.24 -9.74
C LYS A 89 -9.63 -7.88 -8.43
N THR A 90 -8.78 -6.85 -8.47
CA THR A 90 -8.13 -6.28 -7.31
C THR A 90 -8.97 -5.16 -6.70
N THR A 91 -9.19 -5.23 -5.39
CA THR A 91 -9.90 -4.19 -4.62
C THR A 91 -9.07 -3.79 -3.42
N GLN A 92 -8.87 -2.48 -3.22
CA GLN A 92 -8.29 -1.96 -1.99
C GLN A 92 -9.30 -2.10 -0.85
N TRP A 93 -8.87 -2.70 0.25
CA TRP A 93 -9.66 -2.78 1.48
C TRP A 93 -9.26 -1.62 2.39
N SER A 94 -10.16 -1.19 3.28
CA SER A 94 -9.93 -0.03 4.14
C SER A 94 -9.50 -0.46 5.55
N SER A 95 -8.52 0.24 6.12
CA SER A 95 -8.19 0.10 7.55
C SER A 95 -9.39 0.54 8.40
N SER A 96 -9.69 -0.22 9.45
CA SER A 96 -10.79 0.01 10.37
C SER A 96 -10.29 -0.09 11.81
N THR A 97 -10.77 0.79 12.69
CA THR A 97 -10.49 0.69 14.11
C THR A 97 -11.36 -0.39 14.75
N MET A 98 -10.77 -1.54 15.08
CA MET A 98 -11.46 -2.64 15.76
C MET A 98 -12.77 -3.07 15.08
N PHE A 99 -12.82 -3.03 13.74
CA PHE A 99 -14.01 -3.37 12.95
C PHE A 99 -15.28 -2.58 13.31
N ARG A 100 -15.15 -1.38 13.89
CA ARG A 100 -16.32 -0.57 14.28
C ARG A 100 -17.23 -0.32 13.08
N LEU A 101 -18.52 -0.62 13.26
CA LEU A 101 -19.57 -0.47 12.25
C LEU A 101 -19.38 -1.32 10.97
N ALA A 102 -18.44 -2.26 10.97
CA ALA A 102 -18.28 -3.20 9.88
C ALA A 102 -19.33 -4.32 9.95
N GLY A 103 -19.77 -4.79 8.79
CA GLY A 103 -20.64 -5.94 8.63
C GLY A 103 -19.99 -7.02 7.77
N SER A 104 -20.73 -8.10 7.53
CA SER A 104 -20.26 -9.28 6.78
C SER A 104 -19.72 -9.01 5.38
N LYS A 105 -20.11 -7.90 4.76
CA LYS A 105 -19.70 -7.48 3.41
C LYS A 105 -18.70 -6.32 3.41
N SER A 106 -18.27 -5.85 4.59
CA SER A 106 -17.32 -4.75 4.70
C SER A 106 -15.92 -5.23 4.32
N GLN A 107 -15.35 -4.65 3.27
CA GLN A 107 -13.98 -4.88 2.81
C GLN A 107 -13.00 -4.08 3.66
N VAL A 108 -12.78 -4.56 4.89
CA VAL A 108 -11.97 -3.88 5.90
C VAL A 108 -10.97 -4.80 6.57
N TYR A 109 -9.90 -4.22 7.10
CA TYR A 109 -8.91 -4.89 7.93
C TYR A 109 -8.60 -4.07 9.18
N VAL A 110 -7.99 -4.70 10.19
CA VAL A 110 -7.47 -4.02 11.38
C VAL A 110 -5.96 -4.24 11.42
N GLU A 111 -5.21 -3.17 11.61
CA GLU A 111 -3.77 -3.25 11.90
C GLU A 111 -3.54 -3.65 13.37
N PHE A 112 -2.57 -4.52 13.61
CA PHE A 112 -2.23 -4.96 14.96
C PHE A 112 -0.73 -5.22 15.10
N TYR A 113 -0.25 -5.17 16.34
CA TYR A 113 1.12 -5.56 16.69
C TYR A 113 1.12 -6.86 17.48
N LYS A 114 1.98 -7.82 17.09
CA LYS A 114 2.27 -9.00 17.91
C LYS A 114 3.27 -8.66 19.02
N PRO A 115 3.28 -9.41 20.13
CA PRO A 115 4.35 -9.31 21.13
C PRO A 115 5.76 -9.53 20.56
N SER A 116 5.87 -10.17 19.38
CA SER A 116 7.13 -10.31 18.63
C SER A 116 7.59 -9.04 17.90
N GLU A 117 6.93 -7.90 18.14
CA GLU A 117 7.20 -6.59 17.51
C GLU A 117 6.99 -6.59 16.01
N GLN A 118 6.01 -7.36 15.53
CA GLN A 118 5.65 -7.42 14.12
C GLN A 118 4.30 -6.76 13.91
N LEU A 119 4.25 -5.85 12.94
CA LEU A 119 3.01 -5.31 12.41
C LEU A 119 2.31 -6.38 11.57
N GLY A 120 0.99 -6.43 11.64
CA GLY A 120 0.18 -7.29 10.80
C GLY A 120 -1.19 -6.71 10.55
N VAL A 121 -1.90 -7.33 9.62
CA VAL A 121 -3.31 -7.04 9.33
C VAL A 121 -4.15 -8.25 9.66
N ARG A 122 -5.30 -7.98 10.29
CA ARG A 122 -6.32 -8.97 10.58
C ARG A 122 -7.58 -8.67 9.77
N PHE A 123 -8.12 -9.67 9.11
CA PHE A 123 -9.38 -9.58 8.38
C PHE A 123 -10.57 -9.95 9.25
N GLY A 124 -11.79 -9.73 8.76
CA GLY A 124 -13.00 -10.06 9.50
C GLY A 124 -13.27 -11.56 9.62
N ASP A 125 -14.37 -11.89 10.28
CA ASP A 125 -14.89 -13.24 10.53
C ASP A 125 -16.15 -13.56 9.72
N GLY A 126 -16.56 -12.68 8.81
CA GLY A 126 -17.80 -12.82 8.06
C GLY A 126 -19.02 -12.28 8.80
N LEU A 127 -18.88 -11.75 10.02
CA LEU A 127 -19.91 -11.00 10.74
C LEU A 127 -19.53 -9.53 10.88
N ILE A 128 -18.30 -9.24 11.33
CA ILE A 128 -17.76 -7.90 11.58
C ILE A 128 -16.69 -7.50 10.55
N GLY A 129 -16.79 -8.02 9.35
CA GLY A 129 -15.88 -7.77 8.25
C GLY A 129 -15.83 -8.98 7.33
N GLN A 130 -15.52 -8.77 6.07
CA GLN A 130 -15.47 -9.86 5.09
C GLN A 130 -14.26 -10.76 5.32
N ILE A 131 -14.44 -12.09 5.15
CA ILE A 131 -13.35 -13.05 5.06
C ILE A 131 -12.79 -13.02 3.63
N PRO A 132 -11.47 -12.84 3.43
CA PRO A 132 -10.85 -13.01 2.12
C PRO A 132 -11.12 -14.42 1.58
N PRO A 133 -11.63 -14.57 0.35
CA PRO A 133 -11.96 -15.88 -0.19
C PRO A 133 -10.70 -16.72 -0.44
N GLU A 134 -10.84 -18.04 -0.39
CA GLU A 134 -9.77 -18.96 -0.79
C GLU A 134 -9.32 -18.68 -2.23
N GLY A 135 -8.01 -18.80 -2.49
CA GLY A 135 -7.41 -18.50 -3.78
C GLY A 135 -7.19 -17.01 -4.04
N SER A 136 -7.66 -16.12 -3.16
CA SER A 136 -7.33 -14.70 -3.26
C SER A 136 -5.87 -14.44 -2.90
N THR A 137 -5.34 -13.37 -3.49
CA THR A 137 -4.00 -12.87 -3.20
C THR A 137 -4.11 -11.51 -2.52
N ASN A 138 -3.50 -11.40 -1.35
CA ASN A 138 -3.45 -10.16 -0.59
C ASN A 138 -2.10 -9.48 -0.82
N TYR A 139 -2.13 -8.19 -1.12
CA TYR A 139 -0.97 -7.31 -1.11
C TYR A 139 -1.08 -6.40 0.10
N ALA A 140 0.02 -6.21 0.83
CA ALA A 140 0.13 -5.31 1.96
C ALA A 140 1.45 -4.51 1.86
#